data_AF-X0PJ98-F1
#
_entry.id   AF-X0PJ98-F1
#
_cell.length_a   1.000
_cell.length_b   1.000
_cell.length_c   1.000
_cell.angle_alpha   90.00
_cell.angle_beta   90.00
_cell.angle_gamma   90.00
#
_symmetry.space_group_name_H-M   'P 1'
#
loop_
_entity.id
_entity.type
_entity.pdbx_description
1 polymer ?
#
loop_
_entity_poly.entity_id
_entity_poly.type
_entity_poly.pdbx_seq_one_letter_code
_entity_poly.pdbx_strand_id
1 'polypeptide(L)'
;MNWWTPADRERFAARTQKLADQFDAYTPIPGRLDVHVNGNLPLGENIADLGGVNASYDALQAVLDSDPGTAEEKIDGLQFGQSFGCPASPVSTY
;
A
#
# COMPACT_ATOMS: atom_id res chain seq x y z
N MET A 1 23.24 -0.53 -20.98
CA MET A 1 22.16 -1.54 -21.05
C MET A 1 20.95 -0.94 -20.35
N ASN A 2 19.86 -0.71 -21.08
CA ASN A 2 18.59 -0.27 -20.50
C ASN A 2 17.59 -1.38 -20.79
N TRP A 3 17.08 -2.03 -19.74
CA TRP A 3 16.13 -3.13 -19.86
C TRP A 3 14.67 -2.62 -19.93
N TRP A 4 14.47 -1.31 -19.77
CA TRP A 4 13.17 -0.65 -19.96
C TRP A 4 13.00 -0.21 -21.40
N THR A 5 11.77 -0.35 -21.91
CA THR A 5 11.37 0.44 -23.08
C THR A 5 11.25 1.92 -22.69
N PRO A 6 11.40 2.86 -23.64
CA PRO A 6 11.18 4.29 -23.37
C PRO A 6 9.80 4.57 -22.77
N ALA A 7 8.76 3.90 -23.29
CA ALA A 7 7.38 4.06 -22.82
C ALA A 7 7.21 3.58 -21.38
N ASP A 8 7.83 2.46 -20.99
CA ASP A 8 7.75 1.96 -19.61
C ASP A 8 8.44 2.92 -18.64
N ARG A 9 9.59 3.49 -19.03
CA ARG A 9 10.30 4.48 -18.21
C ARG A 9 9.46 5.75 -18.02
N GLU A 10 8.83 6.25 -19.08
CA GLU A 10 7.97 7.43 -19.00
C GLU A 10 6.78 7.19 -18.06
N ARG A 11 6.13 6.04 -18.21
CA ARG A 11 5.01 5.64 -17.35
C ARG A 11 5.41 5.40 -15.90
N PHE A 12 6.61 4.90 -15.66
CA PHE A 12 7.17 4.76 -14.31
C PHE A 12 7.37 6.14 -13.69
N ALA A 13 8.09 7.03 -14.38
CA ALA A 13 8.35 8.39 -13.91
C ALA A 13 7.05 9.16 -13.61
N ALA A 14 6.04 9.05 -14.48
CA ALA A 14 4.75 9.71 -14.26
C ALA A 14 4.01 9.21 -13.00
N ARG A 15 4.15 7.93 -12.63
CA ARG A 15 3.52 7.38 -11.42
C ARG A 15 4.33 7.72 -10.17
N THR A 16 5.65 7.60 -10.24
CA THR A 16 6.51 7.92 -9.09
C THR A 16 6.47 9.41 -8.77
N GLN A 17 6.28 10.28 -9.78
CA GLN A 17 6.06 11.71 -9.52
C GLN A 17 4.80 11.96 -8.70
N LYS A 18 3.68 11.30 -9.02
CA LYS A 18 2.45 11.43 -8.21
C LYS A 18 2.67 11.02 -6.75
N LEU A 19 3.49 9.99 -6.52
CA LEU A 19 3.82 9.54 -5.17
C LEU A 19 4.73 10.55 -4.45
N ALA A 20 5.70 11.14 -5.15
CA ALA A 20 6.50 12.23 -4.61
C ALA A 20 5.61 13.44 -4.23
N ASP A 21 4.74 13.87 -5.12
CA ASP A 21 3.81 14.98 -4.91
C ASP A 21 2.86 14.73 -3.73
N GLN A 22 2.39 13.49 -3.58
CA GLN A 22 1.57 13.09 -2.43
C GLN A 22 2.33 13.28 -1.11
N PHE A 23 3.59 12.84 -1.05
CA PHE A 23 4.39 12.98 0.17
C PHE A 23 4.82 14.42 0.43
N ASP A 24 5.12 15.21 -0.62
CA ASP A 24 5.41 16.65 -0.50
C ASP A 24 4.27 17.42 0.18
N ALA A 25 3.03 16.96 0.04
CA ALA A 25 1.87 17.58 0.68
C ALA A 25 1.79 17.34 2.21
N TYR A 26 2.56 16.41 2.77
CA TYR A 26 2.50 16.08 4.20
C TYR A 26 3.28 17.06 5.07
N THR A 27 2.65 17.47 6.18
CA THR A 27 3.26 18.29 7.24
C THR A 27 3.39 17.45 8.52
N PRO A 28 4.55 16.80 8.75
CA PRO A 28 4.66 15.76 9.77
C PRO A 28 4.79 16.31 11.19
N ILE A 29 5.09 17.60 11.35
CA ILE A 29 5.30 18.23 12.66
C ILE A 29 4.01 18.95 13.09
N PRO A 30 3.35 18.51 14.19
CA PRO A 30 2.15 19.17 14.69
C PRO A 30 2.38 20.67 14.96
N GLY A 31 1.47 21.51 14.47
CA GLY A 31 1.55 22.98 14.63
C GLY A 31 2.56 23.68 13.70
N ARG A 32 3.27 22.94 12.84
CA ARG A 32 4.24 23.48 11.86
C ARG A 32 3.79 23.13 10.43
N LEU A 33 2.68 23.73 10.00
CA LEU A 33 2.13 23.53 8.65
C LEU A 33 3.03 24.11 7.54
N ASP A 34 4.04 24.90 7.90
CA ASP A 34 5.08 25.41 7.01
C ASP A 34 6.18 24.38 6.69
N VAL A 35 6.26 23.30 7.48
CA VAL A 35 7.30 22.27 7.34
C VAL A 35 6.73 21.07 6.60
N HIS A 36 7.19 20.88 5.37
CA HIS A 36 6.79 19.80 4.48
C HIS A 36 7.83 18.69 4.41
N VAL A 37 7.39 17.46 4.16
CA VAL A 37 8.28 16.40 3.68
C VAL A 37 8.84 16.81 2.31
N ASN A 38 10.08 16.44 2.01
CA ASN A 38 10.57 16.40 0.63
C ASN A 38 10.32 15.00 0.09
N GLY A 39 9.24 14.82 -0.66
CA GLY A 39 8.74 13.55 -1.17
C GLY A 39 9.68 12.85 -2.13
N ASN A 40 10.65 13.56 -2.72
CA ASN A 40 11.69 12.94 -3.56
C ASN A 40 12.78 12.22 -2.73
N LEU A 41 13.03 12.64 -1.49
CA LEU A 41 14.07 12.02 -0.65
C LEU A 41 13.73 10.56 -0.28
N PRO A 42 12.53 10.24 0.25
CA PRO A 42 12.14 8.86 0.56
C PRO A 42 11.48 8.14 -0.61
N LEU A 43 11.50 8.69 -1.82
CA LEU A 43 10.68 8.18 -2.93
C LEU A 43 10.93 6.68 -3.22
N GLY A 44 12.18 6.22 -3.14
CA GLY A 44 12.51 4.80 -3.32
C GLY A 44 11.82 3.89 -2.30
N GLU A 45 11.88 4.26 -1.02
CA GLU A 45 11.24 3.52 0.07
C GLU A 45 9.71 3.60 -0.04
N ASN A 46 9.15 4.77 -0.35
CA ASN A 46 7.71 4.93 -0.54
C ASN A 46 7.17 4.05 -1.69
N ILE A 47 7.94 3.88 -2.77
CA ILE A 47 7.60 2.97 -3.87
C ILE A 47 7.62 1.52 -3.36
N ALA A 48 8.63 1.15 -2.58
CA ALA A 48 8.76 -0.20 -2.01
C ALA A 48 7.62 -0.51 -1.03
N ASP A 49 7.29 0.40 -0.12
CA ASP A 49 6.20 0.27 0.85
C ASP A 49 4.84 0.11 0.14
N LEU A 50 4.54 1.01 -0.81
CA LEU A 50 3.29 0.94 -1.57
C LEU A 50 3.20 -0.37 -2.37
N GLY A 51 4.30 -0.78 -3.01
CA GLY A 51 4.36 -2.05 -3.73
C GLY A 51 4.18 -3.27 -2.81
N GLY A 52 4.85 -3.26 -1.66
CA GLY A 52 4.83 -4.33 -0.67
C GLY A 52 3.47 -4.55 -0.03
N VAL A 53 2.78 -3.46 0.36
CA VAL A 53 1.43 -3.54 0.90
C VAL A 53 0.44 -4.04 -0.16
N ASN A 54 0.51 -3.54 -1.39
CA ASN A 54 -0.37 -4.02 -2.47
C ASN A 54 -0.15 -5.50 -2.79
N ALA A 55 1.10 -5.94 -2.94
CA ALA A 55 1.41 -7.33 -3.20
C ALA A 55 0.96 -8.26 -2.05
N SER A 56 1.14 -7.81 -0.80
CA SER A 56 0.69 -8.57 0.37
C SER A 56 -0.84 -8.64 0.46
N TYR A 57 -1.53 -7.56 0.08
CA TYR A 57 -2.99 -7.54 0.00
C TYR A 57 -3.51 -8.49 -1.10
N ASP A 58 -2.91 -8.47 -2.29
CA ASP A 58 -3.25 -9.39 -3.36
C ASP A 58 -3.05 -10.86 -2.93
N ALA A 59 -1.95 -11.15 -2.23
CA ALA A 59 -1.69 -12.47 -1.67
C ALA A 59 -2.73 -12.88 -0.61
N LEU A 60 -3.12 -11.96 0.27
CA LEU A 60 -4.19 -12.17 1.23
C LEU A 60 -5.51 -12.54 0.53
N GLN A 61 -5.92 -11.76 -0.48
CA GLN A 61 -7.15 -12.04 -1.22
C GLN A 61 -7.09 -13.43 -1.89
N ALA A 62 -5.96 -13.76 -2.53
CA ALA A 62 -5.79 -15.07 -3.16
C ALA A 62 -5.92 -16.24 -2.16
N VAL A 63 -5.40 -16.08 -0.93
CA VAL A 63 -5.54 -17.09 0.12
C VAL A 63 -7.01 -17.22 0.55
N LEU A 64 -7.68 -16.10 0.85
CA LEU A 64 -9.08 -16.09 1.29
C LEU A 64 -10.03 -16.69 0.23
N ASP A 65 -9.76 -16.46 -1.05
CA ASP A 65 -10.52 -17.04 -2.16
C ASP A 65 -10.30 -18.56 -2.28
N SER A 66 -9.06 -19.02 -2.05
CA SER A 66 -8.68 -20.43 -2.19
C SER A 66 -9.07 -21.30 -1.00
N ASP A 67 -9.12 -20.71 0.19
CA ASP A 67 -9.50 -21.37 1.43
C ASP A 67 -10.32 -20.42 2.31
N PRO A 68 -11.65 -20.35 2.10
CA PRO A 68 -12.52 -19.47 2.86
C PRO A 68 -12.49 -19.71 4.38
N GLY A 69 -12.06 -20.90 4.83
CA GLY A 69 -11.91 -21.20 6.26
C GLY A 69 -10.84 -20.34 6.94
N THR A 70 -9.82 -19.90 6.19
CA THR A 70 -8.78 -18.98 6.70
C THR A 70 -9.32 -17.61 7.09
N ALA A 71 -10.46 -17.19 6.53
CA ALA A 71 -11.11 -15.93 6.91
C ALA A 71 -11.61 -15.94 8.36
N GLU A 72 -11.97 -17.11 8.88
CA GLU A 72 -12.50 -17.28 10.23
C GLU A 72 -11.39 -17.48 11.27
N GLU A 73 -10.16 -17.81 10.82
CA GLU A 73 -9.00 -17.92 11.70
C GLU A 73 -8.69 -16.57 12.35
N LYS A 74 -8.39 -16.64 13.66
CA LYS A 74 -8.10 -15.46 14.47
C LYS A 74 -6.62 -15.40 14.82
N ILE A 75 -5.99 -14.28 14.50
CA ILE A 75 -4.65 -13.91 14.95
C ILE A 75 -4.82 -12.80 15.98
N ASP A 76 -4.38 -13.05 17.23
CA ASP A 76 -4.53 -12.12 18.37
C ASP A 76 -5.98 -11.60 18.57
N GLY A 77 -6.96 -12.44 18.26
CA GLY A 77 -8.39 -12.12 18.38
C GLY A 77 -9.00 -11.40 17.18
N LEU A 78 -8.20 -11.01 16.18
CA LEU A 78 -8.65 -10.42 14.92
C LEU A 78 -8.81 -11.50 13.84
N GLN A 79 -9.86 -11.42 13.02
CA GLN A 79 -9.93 -12.25 11.81
C GLN A 79 -8.73 -11.94 10.90
N PHE A 80 -8.32 -12.91 10.09
CA PHE A 80 -7.10 -12.78 9.28
C PHE A 80 -7.06 -11.50 8.45
N GLY A 81 -8.14 -11.15 7.74
CA GLY A 81 -8.22 -9.87 7.01
C GLY A 81 -8.14 -8.62 7.90
N GLN A 82 -8.71 -8.67 9.11
CA GLN A 82 -8.65 -7.56 10.06
C GLN A 82 -7.24 -7.35 10.64
N SER A 83 -6.47 -8.43 10.83
CA SER A 83 -5.07 -8.33 11.25
C SER A 83 -4.20 -7.59 10.23
N PHE A 84 -4.59 -7.62 8.95
CA PHE A 84 -3.99 -6.84 7.86
C PHE A 84 -4.52 -5.39 7.77
N GLY A 85 -5.49 -5.01 8.61
CA GLY A 85 -6.12 -3.69 8.60
C GLY A 85 -7.33 -3.58 7.67
N CYS A 86 -7.84 -4.69 7.12
CA CYS A 86 -9.10 -4.67 6.39
C CYS A 86 -10.27 -4.46 7.38
N PRO A 87 -11.35 -3.79 6.96
CA PRO A 87 -12.57 -3.79 7.76
C PRO A 87 -13.09 -5.22 7.93
N ALA A 88 -13.86 -5.47 9.00
CA ALA A 88 -14.56 -6.74 9.15
C ALA A 88 -15.42 -6.96 7.89
N SER A 89 -15.31 -8.14 7.26
CA SER A 89 -16.29 -8.52 6.24
C SER A 89 -17.67 -8.41 6.87
N PRO A 90 -18.67 -7.77 6.22
CA PRO A 90 -20.03 -7.89 6.70
C PRO A 90 -20.32 -9.40 6.71
N VAL A 91 -20.62 -9.93 7.89
CA VAL A 91 -21.07 -11.32 8.04
C VAL A 91 -22.18 -11.47 7.01
N SER A 92 -21.95 -12.28 5.98
CA SER A 92 -22.97 -12.61 5.00
C SER A 92 -24.01 -13.43 5.75
N THR A 93 -25.04 -12.76 6.27
CA THR A 93 -26.24 -13.41 6.78
C THR A 93 -27.00 -13.93 5.57
N TYR A 94 -26.62 -15.12 5.11
CA TYR A 94 -27.53 -16.01 4.41
C TYR A 94 -28.16 -16.96 5.43
#